data_AF-A0A1B6GIJ0-F1
#
_entry.id   AF-A0A1B6GIJ0-F1
#
_cell.length_a   1.000
_cell.length_b   1.000
_cell.length_c   1.000
_cell.angle_alpha   90.00
_cell.angle_beta   90.00
_cell.angle_gamma   90.00
#
_symmetry.space_group_name_H-M   'P 1'
#
loop_
_entity.id
_entity.type
_entity.pdbx_description
1 polymer ?
#
loop_
_entity_poly.entity_id
_entity_poly.type
_entity_poly.pdbx_seq_one_letter_code
_entity_poly.pdbx_strand_id
1 'polypeptide(L)'
;MAALSRSESRASLVSMGSTTSQEIARITTNQRHLPTSSPGDLHGMWYPPVRRTLVCLSRLYRCIERPIFQGLSQEALTMCIQSINSAADTIKTNKTSLDGELFQIKHLLILREQIAPFQVDFTVKEMSFDFSKVKTAAFELLQKRSRLFSSNALLQFLLEGSPIVKEQWLDSRKDVDRQLKTSCEVFIADATNSIIGPLTAFLDKVQALTEAEGLLRTQPWAGPEQVSALVQDISRNIKTKLPTIQRSMQLYLANRDTEFILYRPIKNNIVGSLSRLLNVLSNNNGYTNEDRIVIACPTPEQVAVLLSSASLLMSERKISQVSSHHTITEPTAVKG
;
A
#
# COMPACT_ATOMS: atom_id res chain seq x y z
N MET A 1 29.01 46.09 15.94
CA MET A 1 27.90 45.33 15.32
C MET A 1 28.48 44.33 14.34
N ALA A 2 28.76 43.12 14.81
CA ALA A 2 29.24 42.01 13.98
C ALA A 2 28.21 40.88 14.11
N ALA A 3 27.52 40.56 13.03
CA ALA A 3 26.59 39.43 12.96
C ALA A 3 27.33 38.23 12.38
N LEU A 4 27.67 37.28 13.25
CA LEU A 4 28.12 35.94 12.87
C LEU A 4 26.88 35.11 12.50
N SER A 5 26.73 34.79 11.21
CA SER A 5 25.75 33.81 10.75
C SER A 5 26.32 32.41 10.95
N ARG A 6 25.68 31.61 11.82
CA ARG A 6 25.96 30.18 11.99
C ARG A 6 25.16 29.39 10.96
N SER A 7 25.87 28.77 10.02
CA SER A 7 25.38 27.68 9.19
C SER A 7 25.19 26.43 10.06
N GLU A 8 23.96 25.95 10.23
CA GLU A 8 23.70 24.63 10.78
C GLU A 8 23.33 23.65 9.66
N SER A 9 24.26 22.75 9.39
CA SER A 9 24.08 21.55 8.59
C SER A 9 23.17 20.56 9.33
N ARG A 10 21.97 20.30 8.80
CA ARG A 10 21.17 19.11 9.15
C ARG A 10 20.71 18.43 7.87
N ALA A 11 21.65 17.78 7.20
CA ALA A 11 21.37 16.77 6.20
C ALA A 11 21.80 15.41 6.77
N SER A 12 20.84 14.61 7.22
CA SER A 12 20.87 13.14 7.20
C SER A 12 19.76 12.57 8.09
N LEU A 13 19.16 11.47 7.64
CA LEU A 13 18.11 10.66 8.28
C LEU A 13 16.67 11.05 7.92
N VAL A 14 16.33 10.95 6.63
CA VAL A 14 14.96 10.63 6.23
C VAL A 14 15.00 9.24 5.62
N SER A 15 14.56 8.25 6.40
CA SER A 15 14.22 6.92 5.91
C SER A 15 13.31 7.07 4.70
N MET A 16 13.58 6.32 3.64
CA MET A 16 12.77 6.29 2.41
C MET A 16 11.35 5.81 2.72
N GLY A 17 10.49 6.72 3.17
CA GLY A 17 9.05 6.53 3.15
C GLY A 17 8.58 6.72 1.72
N SER A 18 7.83 5.76 1.18
CA SER A 18 7.14 5.89 -0.10
C SER A 18 6.35 7.21 -0.14
N THR A 19 6.76 8.13 -1.03
CA THR A 19 6.15 9.46 -1.22
C THR A 19 4.67 9.37 -1.58
N THR A 20 4.29 8.26 -2.22
CA THR A 20 2.92 7.87 -2.59
C THR A 20 1.98 7.88 -1.39
N SER A 21 2.40 7.34 -0.24
CA SER A 21 1.53 7.23 0.94
C SER A 21 1.26 8.58 1.60
N GLN A 22 2.25 9.48 1.60
CA GLN A 22 2.10 10.84 2.12
C GLN A 22 1.23 11.71 1.20
N GLU A 23 1.26 11.45 -0.11
CA GLU A 23 0.44 12.16 -1.09
C GLU A 23 -1.03 11.74 -1.00
N ILE A 24 -1.32 10.43 -0.92
CA ILE A 24 -2.69 9.92 -0.64
C ILE A 24 -3.23 10.54 0.65
N ALA A 25 -2.40 10.59 1.69
CA ALA A 25 -2.77 11.19 2.97
C ALA A 25 -3.14 12.68 2.86
N ARG A 26 -2.51 13.45 1.97
CA ARG A 26 -2.79 14.88 1.77
C ARG A 26 -4.02 15.13 0.90
N ILE A 27 -4.28 14.28 -0.10
CA ILE A 27 -5.42 14.48 -1.02
C ILE A 27 -6.76 14.17 -0.33
N THR A 28 -6.84 13.18 0.56
CA THR A 28 -8.10 12.90 1.27
C THR A 28 -8.58 14.12 2.07
N THR A 29 -7.67 14.86 2.72
CA THR A 29 -7.98 16.05 3.53
C THR A 29 -8.55 17.24 2.74
N ASN A 30 -8.43 17.27 1.41
CA ASN A 30 -8.89 18.39 0.57
C ASN A 30 -10.23 18.12 -0.16
N GLN A 31 -10.93 17.03 0.14
CA GLN A 31 -12.19 16.70 -0.53
C GLN A 31 -13.34 17.63 -0.09
N ARG A 32 -13.63 18.65 -0.91
CA ARG A 32 -14.94 19.31 -0.93
C ARG A 32 -15.88 18.53 -1.86
N HIS A 33 -17.06 18.20 -1.32
CA HIS A 33 -18.18 17.46 -1.90
C HIS A 33 -18.35 17.55 -3.44
N LEU A 34 -18.54 16.40 -4.09
CA LEU A 34 -19.26 16.29 -5.37
C LEU A 34 -20.65 15.67 -5.11
N PRO A 35 -21.76 16.19 -5.66
CA PRO A 35 -23.10 15.77 -5.28
C PRO A 35 -23.75 14.86 -6.34
N THR A 36 -23.78 13.54 -6.15
CA THR A 36 -24.76 12.66 -6.84
C THR A 36 -25.03 11.36 -6.05
N SER A 37 -25.39 11.44 -4.77
CA SER A 37 -26.07 10.33 -4.07
C SER A 37 -26.75 10.89 -2.83
N SER A 38 -27.95 10.41 -2.51
CA SER A 38 -28.58 10.66 -1.21
C SER A 38 -27.58 10.36 -0.09
N PRO A 39 -27.43 11.23 0.95
CA PRO A 39 -26.55 10.97 2.09
C PRO A 39 -26.81 9.62 2.79
N GLY A 40 -28.04 9.09 2.66
CA GLY A 40 -28.42 7.77 3.18
C GLY A 40 -27.83 6.59 2.39
N ASP A 41 -27.65 6.74 1.08
CA ASP A 41 -27.05 5.69 0.22
C ASP A 41 -25.53 5.65 0.36
N LEU A 42 -24.90 6.80 0.64
CA LEU A 42 -23.44 6.90 0.77
C LEU A 42 -22.91 6.06 1.96
N HIS A 43 -23.63 6.06 3.08
CA HIS A 43 -23.32 5.23 4.25
C HIS A 43 -23.87 3.80 4.16
N GLY A 44 -24.82 3.54 3.25
CA GLY A 44 -25.34 2.20 2.96
C GLY A 44 -24.32 1.30 2.27
N MET A 45 -23.37 1.90 1.55
CA MET A 45 -22.28 1.18 0.85
C MET A 45 -21.03 0.93 1.71
N TRP A 46 -21.00 1.42 2.96
CA TRP A 46 -19.86 1.22 3.85
C TRP A 46 -19.90 -0.16 4.48
N TYR A 47 -18.72 -0.76 4.65
CA TYR A 47 -18.57 -1.98 5.42
C TYR A 47 -19.18 -1.79 6.84
N PRO A 48 -20.15 -2.64 7.27
CA PRO A 48 -20.94 -2.36 8.47
C PRO A 48 -20.13 -2.13 9.76
N PRO A 49 -19.02 -2.85 10.03
CA PRO A 49 -18.14 -2.57 11.17
C PRO A 49 -17.60 -1.14 11.18
N VAL A 50 -17.14 -0.61 10.03
CA VAL A 50 -16.64 0.78 9.92
C VAL A 50 -17.74 1.77 10.31
N ARG A 51 -18.93 1.61 9.75
CA ARG A 51 -20.08 2.47 10.07
C ARG A 51 -20.44 2.43 11.55
N ARG A 52 -20.52 1.22 12.14
CA ARG A 52 -20.86 1.04 13.55
C ARG A 52 -19.81 1.67 14.47
N THR A 53 -18.52 1.46 14.18
CA THR A 53 -17.42 2.08 14.93
C THR A 53 -17.50 3.60 14.87
N LEU A 54 -17.65 4.19 13.68
CA LEU A 54 -17.72 5.66 13.54
C LEU A 54 -18.92 6.28 14.28
N VAL A 55 -20.10 5.65 14.20
CA VAL A 55 -21.28 6.09 14.97
C VAL A 55 -21.01 6.00 16.47
N CYS A 56 -20.41 4.90 16.93
CA CYS A 56 -20.02 4.73 18.33
C CYS A 56 -19.08 5.85 18.79
N LEU A 57 -17.99 6.10 18.05
CA LEU A 57 -17.01 7.15 18.37
C LEU A 57 -17.67 8.54 18.43
N SER A 58 -18.52 8.86 17.46
CA SER A 58 -19.23 10.15 17.42
C SER A 58 -20.12 10.41 18.64
N ARG A 59 -20.71 9.35 19.22
CA ARG A 59 -21.55 9.43 20.41
C ARG A 59 -20.70 9.51 21.68
N LEU A 60 -19.70 8.64 21.80
CA LEU A 60 -18.80 8.60 22.97
C LEU A 60 -18.05 9.93 23.14
N TYR A 61 -17.64 10.56 22.03
CA TYR A 61 -16.90 11.83 22.05
C TYR A 61 -17.65 12.97 22.77
N ARG A 62 -18.99 12.96 22.76
CA ARG A 62 -19.82 14.00 23.40
C ARG A 62 -20.21 13.69 24.84
N CYS A 63 -20.01 12.45 25.29
CA CYS A 63 -20.61 11.94 26.53
C CYS A 63 -19.57 11.49 27.56
N ILE A 64 -18.29 11.49 27.23
CA ILE A 64 -17.23 10.91 28.05
C ILE A 64 -16.03 11.87 28.12
N GLU A 65 -15.34 11.87 29.26
CA GLU A 65 -14.09 12.61 29.44
C GLU A 65 -13.00 12.15 28.46
N ARG A 66 -12.18 13.10 28.01
CA ARG A 66 -11.15 12.88 26.98
C ARG A 66 -10.24 11.66 27.23
N PRO A 67 -9.70 11.41 28.45
CA PRO A 67 -8.80 10.27 28.67
C PRO A 67 -9.49 8.91 28.55
N ILE A 68 -10.76 8.83 28.91
CA ILE A 68 -11.54 7.58 28.81
C ILE A 68 -11.97 7.37 27.35
N PHE A 69 -12.40 8.44 26.67
CA PHE A 69 -12.71 8.40 25.24
C PHE A 69 -11.50 7.93 24.42
N GLN A 70 -10.31 8.41 24.76
CA GLN A 70 -9.03 8.03 24.18
C GLN A 70 -8.84 6.51 24.16
N GLY A 71 -8.83 5.85 25.33
CA GLY A 71 -8.64 4.39 25.42
C GLY A 71 -9.74 3.61 24.69
N LEU A 72 -11.01 3.99 24.86
CA LEU A 72 -12.13 3.33 24.18
C LEU A 72 -12.05 3.46 22.66
N SER A 73 -11.63 4.62 22.18
CA SER A 73 -11.52 4.89 20.75
C SER A 73 -10.40 4.08 20.11
N GLN A 74 -9.29 3.90 20.81
CA GLN A 74 -8.17 3.06 20.37
C GLN A 74 -8.63 1.61 20.20
N GLU A 75 -9.25 1.03 21.22
CA GLU A 75 -9.73 -0.35 21.16
C GLU A 75 -10.76 -0.54 20.04
N ALA A 76 -11.73 0.38 19.93
CA ALA A 76 -12.76 0.33 18.89
C ALA A 76 -12.17 0.44 17.46
N LEU A 77 -11.14 1.27 17.28
CA LEU A 77 -10.45 1.42 16.00
C LEU A 77 -9.58 0.20 15.67
N THR A 78 -8.84 -0.34 16.66
CA THR A 78 -8.06 -1.58 16.48
C THR A 78 -8.96 -2.74 16.06
N MET A 79 -10.08 -2.95 16.73
CA MET A 79 -11.04 -4.00 16.37
C MET A 79 -11.68 -3.77 15.00
N CYS A 80 -11.94 -2.50 14.64
CA CYS A 80 -12.43 -2.13 13.31
C CYS A 80 -11.41 -2.50 12.22
N ILE A 81 -10.14 -2.15 12.40
CA ILE A 81 -9.06 -2.49 11.46
C ILE A 81 -8.93 -4.02 11.32
N GLN A 82 -8.96 -4.76 12.43
CA GLN A 82 -8.93 -6.23 12.39
C GLN A 82 -10.12 -6.82 11.60
N SER A 83 -11.31 -6.24 11.76
CA SER A 83 -12.49 -6.64 11.01
C SER A 83 -12.38 -6.31 9.51
N ILE A 84 -11.78 -5.17 9.16
CA ILE A 84 -11.48 -4.83 7.75
C ILE A 84 -10.48 -5.85 7.17
N ASN A 85 -9.42 -6.19 7.92
CA ASN A 85 -8.42 -7.16 7.46
C ASN A 85 -9.04 -8.54 7.22
N SER A 86 -9.84 -9.02 8.17
CA SER A 86 -10.52 -10.34 8.05
C SER A 86 -11.48 -10.38 6.84
N ALA A 87 -12.20 -9.28 6.60
CA ALA A 87 -13.06 -9.17 5.43
C ALA A 87 -12.26 -9.08 4.13
N ALA A 88 -11.13 -8.35 4.13
CA ALA A 88 -10.23 -8.30 2.99
C ALA A 88 -9.73 -9.70 2.64
N ASP A 89 -9.24 -10.47 3.61
CA ASP A 89 -8.77 -11.85 3.40
C ASP A 89 -9.88 -12.76 2.83
N THR A 90 -11.10 -12.63 3.34
CA THR A 90 -12.27 -13.35 2.81
C THR A 90 -12.59 -12.96 1.36
N ILE A 91 -12.40 -11.69 0.99
CA ILE A 91 -12.58 -11.24 -0.40
C ILE A 91 -11.45 -11.78 -1.29
N LYS A 92 -10.20 -11.83 -0.78
CA LYS A 92 -9.06 -12.39 -1.52
C LYS A 92 -9.30 -13.85 -1.89
N THR A 93 -9.88 -14.65 -0.99
CA THR A 93 -10.20 -16.06 -1.25
C THR A 93 -11.39 -16.23 -2.21
N ASN A 94 -12.39 -15.35 -2.16
CA ASN A 94 -13.63 -15.50 -2.92
C ASN A 94 -13.62 -14.83 -4.30
N LYS A 95 -12.77 -13.81 -4.52
CA LYS A 95 -12.71 -13.05 -5.78
C LYS A 95 -11.30 -12.99 -6.34
N THR A 96 -10.52 -11.99 -5.95
CA THR A 96 -9.13 -11.80 -6.38
C THR A 96 -8.34 -11.12 -5.27
N SER A 97 -7.01 -11.30 -5.24
CA SER A 97 -6.15 -10.61 -4.24
C SER A 97 -6.32 -9.09 -4.31
N LEU A 98 -6.35 -8.55 -5.53
CA LEU A 98 -6.51 -7.11 -5.81
C LEU A 98 -7.84 -6.57 -5.29
N ASP A 99 -8.94 -7.34 -5.38
CA ASP A 99 -10.24 -6.94 -4.82
C ASP A 99 -10.19 -6.79 -3.31
N GLY A 100 -9.52 -7.72 -2.61
CA GLY A 100 -9.38 -7.66 -1.16
C GLY A 100 -8.51 -6.47 -0.71
N GLU A 101 -7.40 -6.22 -1.40
CA GLU A 101 -6.55 -5.05 -1.16
C GLU A 101 -7.27 -3.73 -1.43
N LEU A 102 -7.99 -3.61 -2.56
CA LEU A 102 -8.75 -2.41 -2.88
C LEU A 102 -9.91 -2.17 -1.90
N PHE A 103 -10.55 -3.24 -1.43
CA PHE A 103 -11.54 -3.16 -0.36
C PHE A 103 -10.93 -2.59 0.92
N GLN A 104 -9.74 -3.07 1.31
CA GLN A 104 -9.02 -2.61 2.49
C GLN A 104 -8.63 -1.13 2.36
N ILE A 105 -8.02 -0.74 1.22
CA ILE A 105 -7.64 0.65 0.93
C ILE A 105 -8.86 1.57 1.00
N LYS A 106 -9.98 1.19 0.36
CA LYS A 106 -11.23 1.97 0.37
C LYS A 106 -11.71 2.24 1.80
N HIS A 107 -11.79 1.21 2.62
CA HIS A 107 -12.37 1.33 3.96
C HIS A 107 -11.41 1.98 4.96
N LEU A 108 -10.10 1.84 4.79
CA LEU A 108 -9.11 2.57 5.58
C LEU A 108 -9.08 4.06 5.22
N LEU A 109 -9.27 4.43 3.94
CA LEU A 109 -9.42 5.83 3.53
C LEU A 109 -10.67 6.46 4.15
N ILE A 110 -11.81 5.75 4.14
CA ILE A 110 -13.04 6.20 4.81
C ILE A 110 -12.77 6.35 6.31
N LEU A 111 -12.21 5.34 6.96
CA LEU A 111 -11.95 5.37 8.39
C LEU A 111 -11.05 6.57 8.75
N ARG A 112 -9.95 6.76 8.02
CA ARG A 112 -9.01 7.87 8.18
C ARG A 112 -9.69 9.24 8.05
N GLU A 113 -10.51 9.42 7.02
CA GLU A 113 -11.21 10.68 6.78
C GLU A 113 -12.22 10.97 7.89
N GLN A 114 -12.99 9.95 8.28
CA GLN A 114 -14.05 10.12 9.28
C GLN A 114 -13.52 10.27 10.70
N ILE A 115 -12.29 9.84 10.99
CA ILE A 115 -11.64 10.11 12.28
C ILE A 115 -10.92 11.47 12.31
N ALA A 116 -10.70 12.11 11.16
CA ALA A 116 -10.03 13.40 11.07
C ALA A 116 -10.71 14.51 11.90
N PRO A 117 -12.05 14.63 12.00
CA PRO A 117 -12.68 15.66 12.82
C PRO A 117 -12.44 15.56 14.33
N PHE A 118 -11.98 14.40 14.84
CA PHE A 118 -11.69 14.22 16.27
C PHE A 118 -10.21 14.53 16.62
N GLN A 119 -9.48 15.20 15.72
CA GLN A 119 -8.02 15.40 15.66
C GLN A 119 -7.32 16.06 16.87
N VAL A 120 -8.01 16.38 17.96
CA VAL A 120 -7.38 16.91 19.18
C VAL A 120 -7.10 15.82 20.22
N ASP A 121 -7.74 14.64 20.12
CA ASP A 121 -7.82 13.75 21.28
C ASP A 121 -7.49 12.27 21.02
N PHE A 122 -6.76 11.85 19.98
CA PHE A 122 -6.37 10.41 19.80
C PHE A 122 -4.96 10.05 20.27
N THR A 123 -4.25 10.99 20.88
CA THR A 123 -2.92 10.74 21.44
C THR A 123 -3.10 10.21 22.86
N VAL A 124 -3.20 8.88 23.01
CA VAL A 124 -3.34 8.24 24.33
C VAL A 124 -1.94 7.98 24.90
N LYS A 125 -1.74 8.35 26.17
CA LYS A 125 -0.53 8.01 26.94
C LYS A 125 -0.73 6.62 27.55
N GLU A 126 -0.36 5.57 26.83
CA GLU A 126 -0.30 4.23 27.44
C GLU A 126 1.06 4.03 28.13
N MET A 127 0.98 3.68 29.42
CA MET A 127 2.13 3.28 30.23
C MET A 127 2.34 1.78 30.00
N SER A 128 3.27 1.41 29.12
CA SER A 128 3.62 0.01 28.92
C SER A 128 4.81 -0.36 29.82
N PHE A 129 4.77 -1.56 30.39
CA PHE A 129 5.86 -2.07 31.20
C PHE A 129 6.90 -2.74 30.30
N ASP A 130 8.12 -2.20 30.27
CA ASP A 130 9.25 -2.82 29.57
C ASP A 130 9.90 -3.86 30.47
N PHE A 131 9.63 -5.12 30.17
CA PHE A 131 10.19 -6.28 30.86
C PHE A 131 11.59 -6.67 30.38
N SER A 132 12.21 -5.92 29.46
CA SER A 132 13.53 -6.29 28.91
C SER A 132 14.59 -6.36 30.00
N LYS A 133 14.59 -5.41 30.95
CA LYS A 133 15.50 -5.45 32.12
C LYS A 133 15.16 -6.57 33.09
N VAL A 134 13.88 -6.87 33.27
CA VAL A 134 13.41 -7.99 34.10
C VAL A 134 13.89 -9.33 33.53
N LYS A 135 13.85 -9.49 32.20
CA LYS A 135 14.37 -10.67 31.49
C LYS A 135 15.88 -10.81 31.67
N THR A 136 16.65 -9.72 31.52
CA THR A 136 18.10 -9.73 31.73
C THR A 136 18.45 -10.03 33.19
N ALA A 137 17.81 -9.37 34.15
CA ALA A 137 18.02 -9.60 35.58
C ALA A 137 17.62 -11.03 36.00
N ALA A 138 16.53 -11.58 35.44
CA ALA A 138 16.11 -12.97 35.67
C ALA A 138 17.08 -13.97 35.06
N PHE A 139 17.62 -13.68 33.88
CA PHE A 139 18.63 -14.51 33.22
C PHE A 139 19.96 -14.51 34.00
N GLU A 140 20.40 -13.35 34.49
CA GLU A 140 21.59 -13.25 35.34
C GLU A 140 21.43 -13.97 36.69
N LEU A 141 20.22 -13.92 37.27
CA LEU A 141 19.89 -14.67 38.47
C LEU A 141 19.91 -16.19 38.21
N LEU A 142 19.34 -16.63 37.08
CA LEU A 142 19.34 -18.03 36.66
C LEU A 142 20.76 -18.55 36.35
N GLN A 143 21.61 -17.72 35.72
CA GLN A 143 23.01 -18.05 35.45
C GLN A 143 23.84 -18.14 36.75
N LYS A 144 23.46 -17.38 37.78
CA LYS A 144 24.05 -17.42 39.13
C LYS A 144 23.33 -18.42 40.06
N ARG A 145 22.84 -19.55 39.51
CA ARG A 145 22.07 -20.62 40.18
C ARG A 145 22.64 -21.07 41.54
N SER A 146 23.96 -21.07 41.71
CA SER A 146 24.63 -21.49 42.95
C SER A 146 24.48 -20.50 44.13
N ARG A 147 24.00 -19.27 43.88
CA ARG A 147 23.85 -18.21 44.88
C ARG A 147 22.40 -17.71 45.05
N LEU A 148 21.43 -18.44 44.50
CA LEU A 148 20.00 -18.10 44.50
C LEU A 148 19.40 -17.89 45.89
N PHE A 149 19.96 -18.54 46.90
CA PHE A 149 19.50 -18.45 48.29
C PHE A 149 20.25 -17.39 49.11
N SER A 150 21.14 -16.62 48.49
CA SER A 150 21.76 -15.47 49.16
C SER A 150 20.81 -14.27 49.11
N SER A 151 20.56 -13.66 50.27
CA SER A 151 19.68 -12.50 50.42
C SER A 151 20.05 -11.36 49.45
N ASN A 152 21.34 -11.23 49.16
CA ASN A 152 21.87 -10.18 48.29
C ASN A 152 21.55 -10.38 46.81
N ALA A 153 21.47 -11.62 46.31
CA ALA A 153 21.16 -11.89 44.91
C ALA A 153 19.68 -11.68 44.57
N LEU A 154 18.79 -12.03 45.51
CA LEU A 154 17.35 -11.78 45.38
C LEU A 154 17.03 -10.28 45.53
N LEU A 155 17.70 -9.59 46.46
CA LEU A 155 17.56 -8.14 46.58
C LEU A 155 18.10 -7.41 45.34
N GLN A 156 19.21 -7.86 44.76
CA GLN A 156 19.74 -7.32 43.51
C GLN A 156 18.74 -7.51 42.35
N PHE A 157 18.13 -8.69 42.24
CA PHE A 157 17.08 -8.95 41.26
C PHE A 157 15.82 -8.10 41.48
N LEU A 158 15.38 -7.88 42.72
CA LEU A 158 14.23 -7.02 43.01
C LEU A 158 14.53 -5.54 42.75
N LEU A 159 15.79 -5.12 42.92
CA LEU A 159 16.24 -3.75 42.68
C LEU A 159 16.46 -3.47 41.18
N GLU A 160 17.03 -4.42 40.43
CA GLU A 160 17.37 -4.27 39.00
C GLU A 160 16.30 -4.84 38.05
N GLY A 161 15.46 -5.75 38.53
CA GLY A 161 14.36 -6.40 37.81
C GLY A 161 13.01 -5.69 37.96
N SER A 162 12.99 -4.45 38.44
CA SER A 162 11.78 -3.63 38.39
C SER A 162 11.47 -3.24 36.94
N PRO A 163 10.27 -3.54 36.42
CA PRO A 163 9.92 -3.21 35.04
C PRO A 163 9.96 -1.70 34.85
N ILE A 164 10.66 -1.25 33.82
CA ILE A 164 10.73 0.17 33.51
C ILE A 164 9.43 0.53 32.80
N VAL A 165 8.74 1.55 33.32
CA VAL A 165 7.58 2.09 32.61
C VAL A 165 8.09 2.86 31.39
N LYS A 166 7.81 2.34 30.21
CA LYS A 166 8.02 3.05 28.96
C LYS A 166 6.74 3.78 28.61
N GLU A 167 6.86 5.09 28.44
CA GLU A 167 5.78 5.91 27.90
C GLU A 167 5.70 5.63 26.39
N GLN A 168 4.65 4.94 25.94
CA GLN A 168 4.42 4.71 24.52
C GLN A 168 3.25 5.58 24.06
N TRP A 169 3.56 6.56 23.21
CA TRP A 169 2.57 7.38 22.54
C TRP A 169 1.91 6.56 21.42
N LEU A 170 0.74 5.98 21.68
CA LEU A 170 -0.05 5.26 20.68
C LEU A 170 -1.08 6.23 20.09
N ASP A 171 -0.90 6.48 18.79
CA ASP A 171 -1.74 7.39 18.01
C ASP A 171 -2.57 6.54 17.05
N SER A 172 -3.85 6.36 17.36
CA SER A 172 -4.77 5.53 16.57
C SER A 172 -4.84 5.98 15.11
N ARG A 173 -4.55 7.25 14.82
CA ARG A 173 -4.43 7.76 13.45
C ARG A 173 -3.18 7.23 12.76
N LYS A 174 -2.04 7.19 13.45
CA LYS A 174 -0.80 6.60 12.90
C LYS A 174 -0.99 5.13 12.58
N ASP A 175 -1.76 4.40 13.37
CA ASP A 175 -2.04 2.98 13.09
C ASP A 175 -2.91 2.80 11.84
N VAL A 176 -3.95 3.62 11.67
CA VAL A 176 -4.75 3.66 10.44
C VAL A 176 -3.88 4.04 9.23
N ASP A 177 -3.08 5.10 9.35
CA ASP A 177 -2.18 5.58 8.28
C ASP A 177 -1.11 4.53 7.92
N ARG A 178 -0.56 3.84 8.92
CA ARG A 178 0.40 2.74 8.74
C ARG A 178 -0.25 1.58 8.00
N GLN A 179 -1.44 1.14 8.43
CA GLN A 179 -2.14 0.04 7.78
C GLN A 179 -2.54 0.41 6.34
N LEU A 180 -3.00 1.65 6.12
CA LEU A 180 -3.32 2.15 4.79
C LEU A 180 -2.08 2.13 3.89
N LYS A 181 -0.95 2.64 4.39
CA LYS A 181 0.33 2.61 3.67
C LYS A 181 0.73 1.20 3.27
N THR A 182 0.74 0.26 4.22
CA THR A 182 1.08 -1.14 3.94
C THR A 182 0.13 -1.75 2.91
N SER A 183 -1.17 -1.49 3.01
CA SER A 183 -2.17 -2.00 2.05
C SER A 183 -1.92 -1.46 0.64
N CYS A 184 -1.59 -0.17 0.51
CA CYS A 184 -1.23 0.45 -0.77
C CYS A 184 0.06 -0.15 -1.36
N GLU A 185 1.09 -0.37 -0.53
CA GLU A 185 2.36 -0.96 -0.98
C GLU A 185 2.17 -2.40 -1.48
N VAL A 186 1.40 -3.22 -0.76
CA VAL A 186 1.04 -4.58 -1.17
C VAL A 186 0.27 -4.56 -2.49
N PHE A 187 -0.76 -3.72 -2.61
CA PHE A 187 -1.53 -3.58 -3.85
C PHE A 187 -0.65 -3.20 -5.05
N ILE A 188 0.24 -2.22 -4.87
CA ILE A 188 1.15 -1.78 -5.95
C ILE A 188 2.07 -2.93 -6.36
N ALA A 189 2.61 -3.68 -5.40
CA ALA A 189 3.48 -4.82 -5.66
C ALA A 189 2.73 -5.93 -6.41
N ASP A 190 1.55 -6.34 -5.94
CA ASP A 190 0.76 -7.42 -6.53
C ASP A 190 0.21 -7.05 -7.90
N ALA A 191 -0.27 -5.81 -8.08
CA ALA A 191 -0.69 -5.29 -9.38
C ALA A 191 0.48 -5.29 -10.39
N THR A 192 1.67 -4.85 -9.95
CA THR A 192 2.89 -4.85 -10.78
C THR A 192 3.31 -6.28 -11.13
N ASN A 193 3.39 -7.17 -10.15
CA ASN A 193 3.76 -8.58 -10.32
C ASN A 193 2.78 -9.34 -11.22
N SER A 194 1.49 -8.97 -11.21
CA SER A 194 0.52 -9.57 -12.12
C SER A 194 0.84 -9.33 -13.61
N ILE A 195 1.53 -8.22 -13.93
CA ILE A 195 1.87 -7.81 -15.29
C ILE A 195 3.30 -8.25 -15.65
N ILE A 196 4.27 -7.89 -14.81
CA ILE A 196 5.71 -8.07 -15.07
C ILE A 196 6.38 -9.12 -14.18
N GLY A 197 5.64 -9.93 -13.43
CA GLY A 197 6.20 -10.98 -12.56
C GLY A 197 7.20 -11.91 -13.27
N PRO A 198 6.91 -12.41 -14.50
CA PRO A 198 7.88 -13.20 -15.27
C PRO A 198 9.18 -12.44 -15.58
N LEU A 199 9.08 -11.12 -15.82
CA LEU A 199 10.24 -10.27 -16.06
C LEU A 199 11.08 -10.10 -14.79
N THR A 200 10.44 -9.85 -13.66
CA THR A 200 11.14 -9.70 -12.37
C THR A 200 11.93 -10.96 -12.06
N ALA A 201 11.31 -12.15 -12.19
CA ALA A 201 11.99 -13.42 -11.97
C ALA A 201 13.16 -13.66 -12.96
N PHE A 202 13.04 -13.18 -14.20
CA PHE A 202 14.15 -13.24 -15.16
C PHE A 202 15.29 -12.29 -14.75
N LEU A 203 14.98 -11.05 -14.38
CA LEU A 203 15.97 -10.05 -13.95
C LEU A 203 16.71 -10.49 -12.68
N ASP A 204 16.03 -11.16 -11.74
CA ASP A 204 16.65 -11.70 -10.54
C ASP A 204 17.68 -12.80 -10.88
N LYS A 205 17.36 -13.68 -11.84
CA LYS A 205 18.31 -14.69 -12.35
C LYS A 205 19.48 -14.07 -13.08
N VAL A 206 19.24 -13.02 -13.87
CA VAL A 206 20.29 -12.25 -14.54
C VAL A 206 21.23 -11.63 -13.52
N GLN A 207 20.68 -11.02 -12.46
CA GLN A 207 21.48 -10.40 -11.40
C GLN A 207 22.36 -11.44 -10.69
N ALA A 208 21.78 -12.57 -10.30
CA ALA A 208 22.53 -13.67 -9.67
C ALA A 208 23.64 -14.22 -10.57
N LEU A 209 23.42 -14.29 -11.88
CA LEU A 209 24.45 -14.74 -12.83
C LEU A 209 25.54 -13.68 -13.05
N THR A 210 25.17 -12.40 -13.02
CA THR A 210 26.11 -11.28 -13.13
C THR A 210 27.05 -11.25 -11.93
N GLU A 211 26.55 -11.55 -10.73
CA GLU A 211 27.36 -11.72 -9.52
C GLU A 211 28.28 -12.95 -9.59
N ALA A 212 27.90 -13.98 -10.35
CA ALA A 212 28.67 -15.21 -10.55
C ALA A 212 29.59 -15.17 -11.80
N GLU A 213 29.76 -14.02 -12.45
CA GLU A 213 30.57 -13.81 -13.67
C GLU A 213 30.21 -14.75 -14.85
N GLY A 214 28.95 -15.19 -14.94
CA GLY A 214 28.49 -16.08 -16.02
C GLY A 214 28.02 -15.32 -17.27
N LEU A 215 28.29 -15.88 -18.46
CA LEU A 215 27.68 -15.37 -19.70
C LEU A 215 26.18 -15.72 -19.74
N LEU A 216 25.33 -14.74 -20.07
CA LEU A 216 23.88 -14.98 -20.22
C LEU A 216 23.57 -15.93 -21.38
N ARG A 217 24.27 -15.80 -22.50
CA ARG A 217 23.99 -16.56 -23.73
C ARG A 217 24.17 -18.09 -23.58
N THR A 218 25.00 -18.55 -22.65
CA THR A 218 25.22 -19.99 -22.43
C THR A 218 24.04 -20.64 -21.70
N GLN A 219 23.14 -19.84 -21.14
CA GLN A 219 21.99 -20.34 -20.39
C GLN A 219 20.80 -20.61 -21.33
N PRO A 220 20.17 -21.79 -21.25
CA PRO A 220 19.06 -22.17 -22.12
C PRO A 220 17.79 -21.32 -21.90
N TRP A 221 17.66 -20.69 -20.73
CA TRP A 221 16.54 -19.81 -20.39
C TRP A 221 16.73 -18.35 -20.85
N ALA A 222 17.93 -17.99 -21.30
CA ALA A 222 18.29 -16.64 -21.73
C ALA A 222 18.52 -16.55 -23.25
N GLY A 223 18.10 -17.57 -24.00
CA GLY A 223 18.12 -17.53 -25.46
C GLY A 223 17.26 -16.37 -26.01
N PRO A 224 17.65 -15.78 -27.15
CA PRO A 224 16.99 -14.60 -27.70
C PRO A 224 15.50 -14.85 -28.01
N GLU A 225 15.14 -16.06 -28.42
CA GLU A 225 13.74 -16.45 -28.66
C GLU A 225 12.92 -16.48 -27.37
N GLN A 226 13.49 -16.98 -26.27
CA GLN A 226 12.84 -17.04 -24.96
C GLN A 226 12.64 -15.64 -24.37
N VAL A 227 13.62 -14.75 -24.55
CA VAL A 227 13.50 -13.35 -24.12
C VAL A 227 12.48 -12.61 -25.00
N SER A 228 12.43 -12.89 -26.31
CA SER A 228 11.40 -12.35 -27.21
C SER A 228 9.99 -12.78 -26.76
N ALA A 229 9.79 -14.07 -26.49
CA ALA A 229 8.53 -14.60 -25.98
C ALA A 229 8.13 -13.93 -24.65
N LEU A 230 9.09 -13.75 -23.74
CA LEU A 230 8.88 -13.03 -22.48
C LEU A 230 8.40 -11.59 -22.70
N VAL A 231 9.04 -10.84 -23.60
CA VAL A 231 8.65 -9.46 -23.95
C VAL A 231 7.25 -9.41 -24.57
N GLN A 232 6.92 -10.35 -25.45
CA GLN A 232 5.60 -10.45 -26.06
C GLN A 232 4.52 -10.76 -25.02
N ASP A 233 4.78 -11.68 -24.08
CA ASP A 233 3.89 -12.01 -22.98
C ASP A 233 3.64 -10.82 -22.07
N ILE A 234 4.67 -10.03 -21.74
CA ILE A 234 4.52 -8.80 -20.94
C ILE A 234 3.67 -7.78 -21.70
N SER A 235 3.93 -7.59 -23.00
CA SER A 235 3.17 -6.67 -23.84
C SER A 235 1.69 -7.07 -23.93
N ARG A 236 1.40 -8.37 -23.98
CA ARG A 236 0.05 -8.92 -23.90
C ARG A 236 -0.57 -8.71 -22.51
N ASN A 237 0.17 -8.94 -21.43
CA ASN A 237 -0.30 -8.69 -20.07
C ASN A 237 -0.65 -7.22 -19.84
N ILE A 238 0.14 -6.29 -20.38
CA ILE A 238 -0.15 -4.85 -20.35
C ILE A 238 -1.51 -4.58 -21.03
N LYS A 239 -1.75 -5.13 -22.23
CA LYS A 239 -3.00 -4.88 -22.96
C LYS A 239 -4.24 -5.52 -22.31
N THR A 240 -4.08 -6.62 -21.58
CA THR A 240 -5.19 -7.43 -21.04
C THR A 240 -5.47 -7.19 -19.56
N LYS A 241 -4.43 -7.17 -18.72
CA LYS A 241 -4.56 -7.05 -17.26
C LYS A 241 -4.66 -5.60 -16.79
N LEU A 242 -3.90 -4.68 -17.39
CA LEU A 242 -3.88 -3.27 -16.99
C LEU A 242 -5.28 -2.62 -17.02
N PRO A 243 -6.11 -2.78 -18.07
CA PRO A 243 -7.45 -2.19 -18.08
C PRO A 243 -8.37 -2.79 -17.01
N THR A 244 -8.16 -4.07 -16.66
CA THR A 244 -8.90 -4.75 -15.59
C THR A 244 -8.55 -4.17 -14.23
N ILE A 245 -7.26 -3.97 -13.94
CA ILE A 245 -6.78 -3.33 -12.71
C ILE A 245 -7.34 -1.91 -12.59
N GLN A 246 -7.27 -1.12 -13.65
CA GLN A 246 -7.83 0.24 -13.66
C GLN A 246 -9.34 0.27 -13.45
N ARG A 247 -10.08 -0.71 -13.99
CA ARG A 247 -11.52 -0.84 -13.74
C ARG A 247 -11.82 -1.16 -12.29
N SER A 248 -11.08 -2.10 -11.69
CA SER A 248 -11.24 -2.41 -10.27
C SER A 248 -10.91 -1.19 -9.41
N MET A 249 -9.81 -0.47 -9.70
CA MET A 249 -9.47 0.78 -9.00
C MET A 249 -10.63 1.79 -9.04
N GLN A 250 -11.26 2.02 -10.20
CA GLN A 250 -12.42 2.92 -10.33
C GLN A 250 -13.67 2.43 -9.58
N LEU A 251 -13.87 1.11 -9.48
CA LEU A 251 -15.02 0.54 -8.79
C LEU A 251 -14.92 0.70 -7.28
N TYR A 252 -13.72 0.53 -6.70
CA TYR A 252 -13.52 0.66 -5.26
C TYR A 252 -13.20 2.10 -4.84
N LEU A 253 -12.38 2.81 -5.62
CA LEU A 253 -11.91 4.15 -5.33
C LEU A 253 -12.75 5.14 -6.16
N ALA A 254 -13.62 5.88 -5.50
CA ALA A 254 -14.48 6.88 -6.16
C ALA A 254 -13.74 8.18 -6.56
N ASN A 255 -12.43 8.27 -6.28
CA ASN A 255 -11.63 9.48 -6.50
C ASN A 255 -10.48 9.23 -7.50
N ARG A 256 -10.51 9.99 -8.60
CA ARG A 256 -9.53 9.97 -9.70
C ARG A 256 -8.11 10.32 -9.28
N ASP A 257 -7.93 11.22 -8.32
CA ASP A 257 -6.61 11.58 -7.81
C ASP A 257 -5.99 10.42 -7.02
N THR A 258 -6.80 9.72 -6.22
CA THR A 258 -6.34 8.53 -5.47
C THR A 258 -5.99 7.39 -6.42
N GLU A 259 -6.82 7.17 -7.46
CA GLU A 259 -6.50 6.23 -8.54
C GLU A 259 -5.17 6.59 -9.21
N PHE A 260 -4.96 7.87 -9.55
CA PHE A 260 -3.75 8.34 -10.20
C PHE A 260 -2.50 8.13 -9.33
N ILE A 261 -2.58 8.46 -8.03
CA ILE A 261 -1.46 8.28 -7.11
C ILE A 261 -1.07 6.80 -6.99
N LEU A 262 -2.04 5.88 -6.91
CA LEU A 262 -1.75 4.44 -6.85
C LEU A 262 -1.27 3.88 -8.19
N TYR A 263 -1.78 4.40 -9.31
CA TYR A 263 -1.42 3.94 -10.64
C TYR A 263 -0.01 4.38 -11.06
N ARG A 264 0.43 5.58 -10.65
CA ARG A 264 1.73 6.14 -11.03
C ARG A 264 2.92 5.23 -10.66
N PRO A 265 3.03 4.69 -9.44
CA PRO A 265 4.06 3.70 -9.09
C PRO A 265 3.99 2.43 -9.95
N ILE A 266 2.80 1.90 -10.23
CA ILE A 266 2.63 0.71 -11.06
C ILE A 266 3.19 0.97 -12.47
N LYS A 267 2.82 2.10 -13.08
CA LYS A 267 3.35 2.55 -14.38
C LYS A 267 4.88 2.65 -14.35
N ASN A 268 5.43 3.32 -13.33
CA ASN A 268 6.86 3.53 -13.20
C ASN A 268 7.64 2.21 -13.01
N ASN A 269 7.09 1.26 -12.25
CA ASN A 269 7.72 -0.04 -12.04
C ASN A 269 7.76 -0.87 -13.33
N ILE A 270 6.69 -0.82 -14.15
CA ILE A 270 6.64 -1.50 -15.45
C ILE A 270 7.69 -0.92 -16.39
N VAL A 271 7.70 0.42 -16.56
CA VAL A 271 8.68 1.10 -17.41
C VAL A 271 10.10 0.84 -16.91
N GLY A 272 10.36 1.01 -15.62
CA GLY A 272 11.69 0.81 -15.04
C GLY A 272 12.20 -0.62 -15.14
N SER A 273 11.33 -1.64 -15.11
CA SER A 273 11.75 -3.03 -15.27
C SER A 273 12.09 -3.38 -16.71
N LEU A 274 11.33 -2.85 -17.68
CA LEU A 274 11.65 -3.00 -19.11
C LEU A 274 12.91 -2.20 -19.49
N SER A 275 13.13 -1.01 -18.91
CA SER A 275 14.38 -0.28 -19.07
C SER A 275 15.58 -1.07 -18.53
N ARG A 276 15.41 -1.75 -17.38
CA ARG A 276 16.44 -2.64 -16.83
C ARG A 276 16.75 -3.80 -17.76
N LEU A 277 15.73 -4.43 -18.35
CA LEU A 277 15.93 -5.47 -19.38
C LEU A 277 16.70 -4.93 -20.57
N LEU A 278 16.33 -3.76 -21.09
CA LEU A 278 17.02 -3.14 -22.22
C LEU A 278 18.50 -2.86 -21.91
N ASN A 279 18.82 -2.40 -20.68
CA ASN A 279 20.19 -2.20 -20.23
C ASN A 279 20.96 -3.53 -20.14
N VAL A 280 20.33 -4.61 -19.67
CA VAL A 280 20.94 -5.96 -19.65
C VAL A 280 21.27 -6.44 -21.08
N LEU A 281 20.37 -6.18 -22.03
CA LEU A 281 20.58 -6.53 -23.44
C LEU A 281 21.64 -5.64 -24.13
N SER A 282 21.80 -4.41 -23.64
CA SER A 282 22.71 -3.39 -24.19
C SER A 282 24.13 -3.52 -23.64
N ASN A 283 24.26 -3.82 -22.34
CA ASN A 283 25.52 -4.13 -21.70
C ASN A 283 26.03 -5.46 -22.24
N ASN A 284 27.36 -5.58 -22.36
CA ASN A 284 28.08 -6.54 -23.20
C ASN A 284 28.01 -7.99 -22.70
N ASN A 285 26.81 -8.51 -22.42
CA ASN A 285 26.54 -9.82 -21.84
C ASN A 285 26.41 -10.95 -22.89
N GLY A 286 26.99 -10.72 -24.08
CA GLY A 286 27.03 -11.71 -25.17
C GLY A 286 25.87 -11.66 -26.18
N TYR A 287 24.94 -10.69 -26.09
CA TYR A 287 23.90 -10.51 -27.11
C TYR A 287 24.42 -9.72 -28.30
N THR A 288 24.27 -10.28 -29.50
CA THR A 288 24.61 -9.62 -30.76
C THR A 288 23.52 -8.64 -31.20
N ASN A 289 23.81 -7.80 -32.20
CA ASN A 289 22.79 -6.92 -32.78
C ASN A 289 21.64 -7.71 -33.44
N GLU A 290 21.91 -8.90 -33.99
CA GLU A 290 20.88 -9.79 -34.55
C GLU A 290 19.97 -10.33 -33.45
N ASP A 291 20.55 -10.76 -32.32
CA ASP A 291 19.78 -11.21 -31.15
C ASP A 291 18.84 -10.09 -30.63
N ARG A 292 19.31 -8.84 -30.62
CA ARG A 292 18.49 -7.68 -30.20
C ARG A 292 17.31 -7.43 -31.13
N ILE A 293 17.48 -7.63 -32.44
CA ILE A 293 16.39 -7.52 -33.43
C ILE A 293 15.35 -8.62 -33.19
N VAL A 294 15.79 -9.85 -32.92
CA VAL A 294 14.89 -10.99 -32.63
C VAL A 294 14.10 -10.76 -31.33
N ILE A 295 14.75 -10.22 -30.30
CA ILE A 295 14.09 -9.94 -29.02
C ILE A 295 13.05 -8.82 -29.15
N ALA A 296 13.30 -7.83 -30.02
CA ALA A 296 12.39 -6.72 -30.29
C ALA A 296 11.87 -6.02 -29.00
N CYS A 297 12.76 -5.81 -28.03
CA CYS A 297 12.40 -5.18 -26.75
C CYS A 297 11.94 -3.72 -26.99
N PRO A 298 10.75 -3.32 -26.51
CA PRO A 298 10.26 -1.96 -26.70
C PRO A 298 11.08 -0.95 -25.89
N THR A 299 11.27 0.24 -26.46
CA THR A 299 11.95 1.35 -25.73
C THR A 299 11.06 1.88 -24.60
N PRO A 300 11.62 2.57 -23.59
CA PRO A 300 10.83 3.15 -22.50
C PRO A 300 9.70 4.07 -22.99
N GLU A 301 9.94 4.81 -24.08
CA GLU A 301 8.95 5.69 -24.72
C GLU A 301 7.83 4.86 -25.35
N GLN A 302 8.16 3.79 -26.08
CA GLN A 302 7.18 2.88 -26.67
C GLN A 302 6.32 2.21 -25.58
N VAL A 303 6.93 1.78 -24.48
CA VAL A 303 6.21 1.24 -23.32
C VAL A 303 5.28 2.29 -22.70
N ALA A 304 5.75 3.54 -22.55
CA ALA A 304 4.91 4.61 -22.04
C ALA A 304 3.70 4.91 -22.95
N VAL A 305 3.88 4.85 -24.27
CA VAL A 305 2.78 4.95 -25.25
C VAL A 305 1.83 3.76 -25.14
N LEU A 306 2.35 2.53 -25.02
CA LEU A 306 1.53 1.31 -24.84
C LEU A 306 0.70 1.35 -23.56
N LEU A 307 1.26 1.84 -22.45
CA LEU A 307 0.54 2.00 -21.18
C LEU A 307 -0.53 3.09 -21.28
N SER A 308 -0.25 4.16 -22.04
CA SER A 308 -1.20 5.25 -22.26
C SER A 308 -2.37 4.81 -23.14
N SER A 309 -2.10 4.07 -24.23
CA SER A 309 -3.16 3.54 -25.11
C SER A 309 -4.02 2.49 -24.41
N ALA A 310 -3.42 1.60 -23.61
CA ALA A 310 -4.17 0.65 -22.78
C ALA A 310 -5.08 1.37 -21.76
N SER A 311 -4.66 2.54 -21.26
CA SER A 311 -5.47 3.38 -20.37
C SER A 311 -6.59 4.12 -21.12
N LEU A 312 -6.37 4.53 -22.39
CA LEU A 312 -7.38 5.21 -23.21
C LEU A 312 -8.51 4.27 -23.68
N LEU A 313 -8.19 3.00 -24.00
CA LEU A 313 -9.19 1.97 -24.32
C LEU A 313 -10.21 1.76 -23.19
N MET A 314 -9.84 2.14 -21.96
CA MET A 314 -10.73 2.17 -20.81
C MET A 314 -11.68 3.37 -20.85
N SER A 315 -11.17 4.57 -21.19
CA SER A 315 -11.95 5.80 -21.32
C SER A 315 -13.00 5.71 -22.43
N GLU A 316 -12.67 5.11 -23.56
CA GLU A 316 -13.61 4.93 -24.68
C GLU A 316 -14.76 3.98 -24.32
N ARG A 317 -14.48 2.85 -23.65
CA ARG A 317 -15.55 1.94 -23.19
C ARG A 317 -16.50 2.59 -22.18
N LYS A 318 -16.00 3.54 -21.37
CA LYS A 318 -16.84 4.31 -20.45
C LYS A 318 -17.83 5.19 -21.20
N ILE A 319 -17.41 5.83 -22.30
CA ILE A 319 -18.28 6.65 -23.16
C ILE A 319 -19.34 5.76 -23.81
N SER A 320 -18.97 4.58 -24.31
CA SER A 320 -19.92 3.64 -24.91
C SER A 320 -20.99 3.12 -23.93
N GLN A 321 -20.64 2.86 -22.67
CA GLN A 321 -21.60 2.42 -21.64
C GLN A 321 -22.54 3.54 -21.16
N VAL A 322 -22.08 4.80 -21.15
CA VAL A 322 -22.93 5.95 -20.81
C VAL A 322 -23.90 6.27 -21.96
N SER A 323 -23.45 6.18 -23.22
CA SER A 323 -24.32 6.38 -24.39
C SER A 323 -25.43 5.33 -24.51
N SER A 324 -25.22 4.08 -24.06
CA SER A 324 -26.26 3.05 -24.06
C SER A 324 -27.35 3.24 -22.99
N HIS A 325 -27.15 4.10 -22.00
CA HIS A 325 -28.15 4.40 -20.96
C HIS A 325 -29.03 5.63 -21.26
N HIS A 326 -28.78 6.35 -22.36
CA HIS A 326 -29.55 7.54 -22.75
C HIS A 326 -30.47 7.35 -23.95
N THR A 327 -30.63 6.14 -24.47
CA THR A 327 -31.61 5.85 -25.52
C THR A 327 -32.70 4.95 -24.94
N ILE A 328 -33.96 5.32 -25.21
CA ILE A 328 -35.24 4.63 -24.89
C ILE A 328 -36.03 5.26 -23.73
N THR A 329 -36.83 6.29 -24.04
CA THR A 329 -38.32 6.20 -24.06
C THR A 329 -38.93 7.52 -24.53
N GLU A 330 -39.23 7.65 -25.83
CA GLU A 330 -40.28 8.56 -26.30
C GLU A 330 -41.63 7.85 -26.17
N PRO A 331 -42.67 8.47 -25.58
CA PRO A 331 -43.99 7.85 -25.50
C PRO A 331 -44.71 8.03 -26.83
N THR A 332 -44.91 6.93 -27.55
CA THR A 332 -45.78 6.88 -28.73
C THR A 332 -47.23 6.95 -28.25
N ALA A 333 -47.88 8.09 -28.47
CA ALA A 333 -49.31 8.26 -28.24
C ALA A 333 -50.11 7.47 -29.28
N VAL A 334 -50.78 6.42 -28.85
CA VAL A 334 -51.75 5.67 -29.67
C VAL A 334 -53.11 6.34 -29.52
N LYS A 335 -53.64 6.87 -30.63
CA LYS A 335 -55.05 7.23 -30.78
C LYS A 335 -55.88 5.95 -30.91
N GLY A 336 -56.95 5.87 -30.11
CA GLY A 336 -58.04 4.90 -30.20
C GLY A 336 -59.18 5.39 -29.34
#